data_AF-A0A6I6DZ67-F1
#
_entry.id   AF-A0A6I6DZ67-F1
#
_cell.length_a   1.000
_cell.length_b   1.000
_cell.length_c   1.000
_cell.angle_alpha   90.00
_cell.angle_beta   90.00
_cell.angle_gamma   90.00
#
_symmetry.space_group_name_H-M   'P 1'
#
loop_
_entity.id
_entity.type
_entity.pdbx_description
1 polymer ?
#
loop_
_entity_poly.entity_id
_entity_poly.type
_entity_poly.pdbx_seq_one_letter_code
_entity_poly.pdbx_strand_id
1 'polypeptide(L)'
;MRKEYGKALRELFTARMKADFPEWRPVSAPKQWYWPGERVFVQDSYPGVWLVVVLVPDLKDHDAFYVEIGWSIHKRVPELSMRPCPDDPRSEAALNRDEYLCSLGELIPGGDKLHGDVHGWVIDHRTFSVDSGEILTALLERQTRLGAEQARAAVSPFVDNAIAALAEYGVPYLKSRLSLLAERRSNTLLNSDAQKPPAG
;
A
#
# COMPACT_ATOMS: atom_id res chain seq x y z
N MET A 1 3.64 -11.70 -11.46
CA MET A 1 4.44 -10.74 -12.25
C MET A 1 5.74 -11.37 -12.77
N ARG A 2 6.15 -11.06 -14.00
CA ARG A 2 7.48 -11.42 -14.56
C ARG A 2 8.63 -11.01 -13.63
N LYS A 3 9.70 -11.81 -13.57
CA LYS A 3 10.83 -11.58 -12.66
C LYS A 3 11.53 -10.24 -12.91
N GLU A 4 11.71 -9.89 -14.19
CA GLU A 4 12.36 -8.67 -14.65
C GLU A 4 11.53 -7.43 -14.28
N TYR A 5 10.21 -7.49 -14.48
CA TYR A 5 9.28 -6.46 -14.03
C TYR A 5 9.30 -6.32 -12.51
N GLY A 6 9.25 -7.43 -11.77
CA GLY A 6 9.30 -7.39 -10.31
C GLY A 6 10.59 -6.76 -9.79
N LYS A 7 11.73 -7.01 -10.44
CA LYS A 7 13.00 -6.36 -10.11
C LYS A 7 12.96 -4.86 -10.41
N ALA A 8 12.57 -4.48 -11.63
CA ALA A 8 12.48 -3.09 -12.06
C ALA A 8 11.52 -2.29 -11.17
N LEU A 9 10.33 -2.84 -10.89
CA LEU A 9 9.33 -2.27 -10.00
C LEU A 9 9.90 -1.91 -8.64
N ARG A 10 10.55 -2.86 -7.95
CA ARG A 10 11.08 -2.63 -6.61
C ARG A 10 12.19 -1.58 -6.61
N GLU A 11 13.06 -1.60 -7.61
CA GLU A 11 14.15 -0.62 -7.74
C GLU A 11 13.60 0.79 -8.00
N LEU A 12 12.72 0.94 -9.00
CA LEU A 12 12.13 2.22 -9.38
C LEU A 12 11.28 2.78 -8.24
N PHE A 13 10.39 1.99 -7.66
CA PHE A 13 9.53 2.44 -6.57
C PHE A 13 10.34 2.86 -5.34
N THR A 14 11.38 2.09 -4.96
CA THR A 14 12.27 2.48 -3.86
C THR A 14 13.02 3.78 -4.16
N ALA A 15 13.49 3.96 -5.39
CA ALA A 15 14.16 5.18 -5.81
C ALA A 15 13.23 6.39 -5.75
N ARG A 16 11.99 6.26 -6.24
CA ARG A 16 10.98 7.32 -6.18
C ARG A 16 10.56 7.65 -4.76
N MET A 17 10.30 6.64 -3.91
CA MET A 17 10.01 6.86 -2.49
C MET A 17 11.13 7.65 -1.80
N LYS A 18 12.40 7.31 -2.07
CA LYS A 18 13.54 8.04 -1.49
C LYS A 18 13.64 9.48 -1.99
N ALA A 19 13.32 9.73 -3.25
CA ALA A 19 13.43 11.06 -3.87
C ALA A 19 12.27 11.98 -3.45
N ASP A 20 11.04 11.47 -3.52
CA ASP A 20 9.82 12.27 -3.41
C ASP A 20 9.26 12.30 -1.98
N PHE A 21 9.61 11.29 -1.17
CA PHE A 21 9.14 11.12 0.22
C PHE A 21 10.30 10.78 1.17
N PRO A 22 11.30 11.66 1.32
CA PRO A 22 12.52 11.37 2.08
C PRO A 22 12.29 11.04 3.56
N GLU A 23 11.16 11.44 4.13
CA GLU A 23 10.75 11.10 5.50
C GLU A 23 10.25 9.66 5.66
N TRP A 24 10.02 8.95 4.56
CA TRP A 24 9.59 7.55 4.52
C TRP A 24 10.79 6.64 4.33
N ARG A 25 11.22 5.98 5.41
CA ARG A 25 12.37 5.08 5.39
C ARG A 25 11.96 3.64 5.09
N PRO A 26 12.74 2.89 4.30
CA PRO A 26 12.48 1.48 4.09
C PRO A 26 12.72 0.68 5.39
N VAL A 27 11.90 -0.33 5.63
CA VAL A 27 12.07 -1.28 6.73
C VAL A 27 11.93 -2.72 6.25
N SER A 28 12.54 -3.64 6.98
CA SER A 28 12.40 -5.07 6.71
C SER A 28 11.00 -5.54 7.08
N ALA A 29 10.34 -6.19 6.12
CA ALA A 29 9.03 -6.78 6.32
C ALA A 29 9.16 -8.18 6.97
N PRO A 30 8.43 -8.47 8.07
CA PRO A 30 8.45 -9.80 8.67
C PRO A 30 7.80 -10.81 7.72
N LYS A 31 8.51 -11.90 7.40
CA LYS A 31 8.08 -12.92 6.42
C LYS A 31 6.76 -13.61 6.76
N GLN A 32 6.32 -13.56 8.02
CA GLN A 32 5.05 -14.15 8.45
C GLN A 32 3.84 -13.36 7.94
N TRP A 33 4.00 -12.06 7.68
CA TRP A 33 2.89 -11.14 7.39
C TRP A 33 3.01 -10.47 6.01
N TYR A 34 4.15 -10.65 5.34
CA TYR A 34 4.50 -9.98 4.09
C TYR A 34 5.12 -10.98 3.11
N TRP A 35 4.72 -10.85 1.86
CA TRP A 35 5.15 -11.76 0.80
C TRP A 35 6.54 -11.42 0.25
N PRO A 36 7.24 -12.40 -0.36
CA PRO A 36 8.49 -12.13 -1.05
C PRO A 36 8.32 -11.07 -2.15
N GLY A 37 9.15 -10.03 -2.09
CA GLY A 37 9.14 -8.94 -3.08
C GLY A 37 8.39 -7.70 -2.62
N GLU A 38 7.60 -7.77 -1.53
CA GLU A 38 7.01 -6.57 -0.94
C GLU A 38 8.10 -5.61 -0.44
N ARG A 39 7.76 -4.31 -0.39
CA ARG A 39 8.60 -3.27 0.21
C ARG A 39 7.76 -2.45 1.16
N VAL A 40 8.23 -2.31 2.40
CA VAL A 40 7.55 -1.55 3.44
C VAL A 40 8.36 -0.28 3.70
N PHE A 41 7.66 0.84 3.71
CA PHE A 41 8.19 2.15 4.04
C PHE A 41 7.41 2.69 5.24
N VAL A 42 8.12 3.29 6.18
CA VAL A 42 7.51 3.86 7.38
C VAL A 42 7.91 5.30 7.57
N GLN A 43 6.96 6.11 8.00
CA GLN A 43 7.20 7.45 8.51
C GLN A 43 6.87 7.47 10.01
N ASP A 44 7.83 7.90 10.82
CA ASP A 44 7.76 7.93 12.29
C ASP A 44 7.87 9.36 12.82
N SER A 45 7.21 10.31 12.15
CA SER A 45 7.17 11.71 12.58
C SER A 45 6.12 11.97 13.67
N TYR A 46 5.33 10.96 14.03
CA TYR A 46 4.21 11.11 14.96
C TYR A 46 4.43 10.33 16.26
N PRO A 47 4.22 10.94 17.43
CA PRO A 47 4.34 10.24 18.70
C PRO A 47 3.39 9.05 18.78
N GLY A 48 3.95 7.85 19.01
CA GLY A 48 3.18 6.63 19.23
C GLY A 48 2.42 6.08 18.02
N VAL A 49 2.72 6.50 16.78
CA VAL A 49 2.10 5.95 15.56
C VAL A 49 3.12 5.90 14.42
N TRP A 50 3.20 4.77 13.73
CA TRP A 50 3.86 4.65 12.43
C TRP A 50 2.83 4.81 11.32
N LEU A 51 3.15 5.65 10.34
CA LEU A 51 2.49 5.61 9.03
C LEU A 51 3.21 4.59 8.15
N VAL A 52 2.45 3.86 7.35
CA VAL A 52 2.96 2.70 6.61
C VAL A 52 2.51 2.78 5.16
N VAL A 53 3.45 2.55 4.25
CA VAL A 53 3.22 2.35 2.81
C VAL A 53 3.85 1.01 2.44
N VAL A 54 3.11 0.20 1.71
CA VAL A 54 3.55 -1.12 1.26
C VAL A 54 3.39 -1.22 -0.25
N LEU A 55 4.49 -1.51 -0.94
CA LEU A 55 4.44 -1.97 -2.33
C LEU A 55 4.16 -3.48 -2.33
N VAL A 56 3.11 -3.88 -3.06
CA VAL A 56 2.64 -5.27 -3.14
C VAL A 56 2.65 -5.73 -4.60
N PRO A 57 3.71 -6.41 -5.07
CA PRO A 57 3.71 -7.02 -6.41
C PRO A 57 2.66 -8.15 -6.50
N ASP A 58 1.94 -8.25 -7.62
CA ASP A 58 0.97 -9.33 -7.82
C ASP A 58 1.69 -10.69 -8.03
N LEU A 59 1.37 -11.64 -7.15
CA LEU A 59 1.93 -12.99 -7.11
C LEU A 59 1.12 -14.00 -7.94
N LYS A 60 -0.12 -13.68 -8.32
CA LYS A 60 -1.03 -14.58 -9.07
C LYS A 60 -0.76 -14.56 -10.57
N ASP A 61 0.51 -14.46 -10.94
CA ASP A 61 0.94 -14.36 -12.33
C ASP A 61 0.30 -13.23 -13.12
N HIS A 62 -0.14 -12.13 -12.51
CA HIS A 62 -0.45 -10.92 -13.28
C HIS A 62 0.75 -10.00 -13.34
N ASP A 63 0.91 -9.26 -14.43
CA ASP A 63 1.88 -8.17 -14.49
C ASP A 63 1.23 -6.92 -13.90
N ALA A 64 0.99 -6.96 -12.59
CA ALA A 64 0.37 -5.88 -11.85
C ALA A 64 0.99 -5.71 -10.46
N PHE A 65 0.75 -4.56 -9.84
CA PHE A 65 1.10 -4.32 -8.44
C PHE A 65 0.09 -3.40 -7.78
N TYR A 66 0.10 -3.42 -6.45
CA TYR A 66 -0.74 -2.61 -5.60
C TYR A 66 0.14 -1.79 -4.66
N VAL A 67 -0.43 -0.71 -4.16
CA VAL A 67 0.14 0.07 -3.07
C VAL A 67 -0.87 0.05 -1.94
N GLU A 68 -0.48 -0.47 -0.79
CA GLU A 68 -1.28 -0.41 0.43
C GLU A 68 -0.76 0.72 1.32
N ILE A 69 -1.65 1.39 2.03
CA ILE A 69 -1.29 2.43 2.99
C ILE A 69 -2.09 2.29 4.28
N GLY A 70 -1.52 2.76 5.38
CA GLY A 70 -2.23 2.82 6.65
C GLY A 70 -1.33 3.18 7.82
N TRP A 71 -1.61 2.61 8.99
CA TRP A 71 -0.92 2.96 10.24
C TRP A 71 -0.76 1.76 11.18
N SER A 72 0.15 1.91 12.14
CA SER A 72 0.26 1.07 13.33
C SER A 72 0.55 1.91 14.56
N ILE A 73 -0.29 1.80 15.58
CA ILE A 73 -0.07 2.47 16.87
C ILE A 73 0.98 1.77 17.74
N HIS A 74 1.38 0.54 17.37
CA HIS A 74 2.36 -0.24 18.11
C HIS A 74 3.80 0.08 17.70
N LYS A 75 4.00 1.04 16.78
CA LYS A 75 5.32 1.40 16.20
C LYS A 75 6.08 0.18 15.67
N ARG A 76 5.36 -0.71 15.00
CA ARG A 76 5.91 -1.83 14.25
C ARG A 76 5.24 -1.93 12.89
N VAL A 77 5.79 -2.76 12.04
CA VAL A 77 5.13 -3.10 10.77
C VAL A 77 3.79 -3.80 11.12
N PRO A 78 2.65 -3.43 10.49
CA PRO A 78 1.35 -4.01 10.78
C PRO A 78 1.35 -5.53 10.66
N GLU A 79 0.84 -6.22 11.67
CA GLU A 79 0.73 -7.68 11.74
C GLU A 79 -0.74 -8.08 11.59
N LEU A 80 -1.26 -7.89 10.38
CA LEU A 80 -2.67 -8.10 10.07
C LEU A 80 -2.88 -9.51 9.53
N SER A 81 -3.88 -10.22 10.09
CA SER A 81 -4.30 -11.54 9.61
C SER A 81 -4.95 -11.52 8.23
N MET A 82 -5.42 -10.34 7.79
CA MET A 82 -6.02 -10.11 6.48
C MET A 82 -5.55 -8.76 5.94
N ARG A 83 -5.00 -8.77 4.72
CA ARG A 83 -4.49 -7.60 4.00
C ARG A 83 -5.03 -7.58 2.57
N PRO A 84 -5.57 -6.44 2.10
CA PRO A 84 -5.91 -5.25 2.88
C PRO A 84 -7.03 -5.53 3.92
N CYS A 85 -7.23 -4.60 4.86
CA CYS A 85 -8.38 -4.64 5.76
C CYS A 85 -9.69 -4.46 4.96
N PRO A 86 -10.76 -5.21 5.30
CA PRO A 86 -12.03 -5.14 4.58
C PRO A 86 -12.89 -3.92 4.95
N ASP A 87 -12.54 -3.23 6.04
CA ASP A 87 -13.26 -2.05 6.48
C ASP A 87 -12.98 -0.89 5.52
N ASP A 88 -14.03 -0.17 5.11
CA ASP A 88 -13.90 1.03 4.27
C ASP A 88 -12.91 2.02 4.94
N PRO A 89 -11.88 2.50 4.22
CA PRO A 89 -10.92 3.49 4.75
C PRO A 89 -11.59 4.78 5.22
N ARG A 90 -12.81 5.06 4.77
CA ARG A 90 -13.59 6.22 5.17
C ARG A 90 -14.35 6.01 6.49
N SER A 91 -14.48 4.78 6.96
CA SER A 91 -15.32 4.41 8.09
C SER A 91 -14.71 4.66 9.48
N GLU A 92 -15.59 4.73 10.47
CA GLU A 92 -15.24 4.73 11.89
C GLU A 92 -14.62 3.40 12.35
N ALA A 93 -15.02 2.29 11.74
CA ALA A 93 -14.47 0.97 12.04
C ALA A 93 -12.96 0.92 11.74
N ALA A 94 -12.55 1.43 10.57
CA ALA A 94 -11.14 1.55 10.22
C ALA A 94 -10.39 2.40 11.24
N LEU A 95 -10.92 3.58 11.62
CA LEU A 95 -10.29 4.51 12.56
C LEU A 95 -10.11 3.91 13.97
N ASN A 96 -10.95 2.95 14.37
CA ASN A 96 -10.86 2.29 15.67
C ASN A 96 -9.86 1.13 15.71
N ARG A 97 -9.17 0.82 14.61
CA ARG A 97 -8.15 -0.23 14.61
C ARG A 97 -6.79 0.31 15.05
N ASP A 98 -6.14 -0.47 15.90
CA ASP A 98 -4.75 -0.25 16.32
C ASP A 98 -3.78 -0.32 15.13
N GLU A 99 -4.06 -1.23 14.20
CA GLU A 99 -3.32 -1.38 12.94
C GLU A 99 -4.32 -1.47 11.78
N TYR A 100 -4.01 -0.77 10.69
CA TYR A 100 -4.86 -0.72 9.52
C TYR A 100 -4.02 -0.61 8.26
N LEU A 101 -4.43 -1.30 7.20
CA LEU A 101 -3.91 -1.15 5.84
C LEU A 101 -5.08 -1.23 4.86
N CYS A 102 -5.13 -0.33 3.90
CA CYS A 102 -6.10 -0.32 2.79
C CYS A 102 -5.38 -0.19 1.45
N SER A 103 -6.06 -0.56 0.36
CA SER A 103 -5.54 -0.29 -0.98
C SER A 103 -5.59 1.21 -1.27
N LEU A 104 -4.48 1.79 -1.74
CA LEU A 104 -4.43 3.18 -2.20
C LEU A 104 -5.48 3.45 -3.29
N GLY A 105 -5.76 2.46 -4.14
CA GLY A 105 -6.76 2.58 -5.20
C GLY A 105 -8.16 2.90 -4.68
N GLU A 106 -8.52 2.48 -3.46
CA GLU A 106 -9.84 2.76 -2.85
C GLU A 106 -10.03 4.24 -2.49
N LEU A 107 -8.92 4.99 -2.44
CA LEU A 107 -8.90 6.41 -2.13
C LEU A 107 -9.04 7.28 -3.37
N ILE A 108 -8.72 6.75 -4.56
CA ILE A 108 -8.70 7.49 -5.82
C ILE A 108 -10.14 7.65 -6.35
N PRO A 109 -10.64 8.89 -6.50
CA PRO A 109 -11.97 9.13 -7.07
C PRO A 109 -12.04 8.61 -8.52
N GLY A 110 -13.03 7.77 -8.80
CA GLY A 110 -13.21 7.22 -10.15
C GLY A 110 -12.07 6.29 -10.61
N GLY A 111 -11.26 5.78 -9.68
CA GLY A 111 -10.17 4.85 -9.99
C GLY A 111 -10.65 3.64 -10.79
N ASP A 112 -9.76 3.13 -11.64
CA ASP A 112 -10.07 2.02 -12.55
C ASP A 112 -10.58 0.80 -11.78
N LYS A 113 -11.80 0.41 -12.12
CA LYS A 113 -12.41 -0.83 -11.66
C LYS A 113 -12.44 -1.82 -12.81
N LEU A 114 -11.58 -2.82 -12.78
CA LEU A 114 -11.78 -4.03 -13.57
C LEU A 114 -12.80 -4.90 -12.82
N HIS A 115 -13.82 -5.41 -13.53
CA HIS A 115 -14.82 -6.34 -12.98
C HIS A 115 -15.53 -5.92 -11.68
N GLY A 116 -15.52 -4.63 -11.34
CA GLY A 116 -16.18 -4.09 -10.14
C GLY A 116 -15.30 -3.94 -8.90
N ASP A 117 -14.09 -4.48 -8.91
CA ASP A 117 -13.12 -4.37 -7.82
C ASP A 117 -12.16 -3.20 -8.05
N VAL A 118 -11.53 -2.67 -7.00
CA VAL A 118 -10.48 -1.66 -7.15
C VAL A 118 -9.21 -2.35 -7.64
N HIS A 119 -8.75 -1.99 -8.85
CA HIS A 119 -7.53 -2.58 -9.40
C HIS A 119 -6.28 -1.80 -9.03
N GLY A 120 -5.18 -2.53 -8.91
CA GLY A 120 -3.85 -1.95 -8.85
C GLY A 120 -3.38 -1.45 -10.21
N TRP A 121 -2.10 -1.14 -10.30
CA TRP A 121 -1.46 -0.75 -11.56
C TRP A 121 -1.17 -1.99 -12.38
N VAL A 122 -1.90 -2.14 -13.49
CA VAL A 122 -1.78 -3.27 -14.41
C VAL A 122 -0.87 -2.88 -15.58
N ILE A 123 0.30 -3.52 -15.66
CA ILE A 123 1.30 -3.29 -16.71
C ILE A 123 0.86 -3.96 -18.03
N ASP A 124 0.22 -5.13 -17.94
CA ASP A 124 -0.29 -5.87 -19.09
C ASP A 124 -1.75 -6.31 -18.85
N HIS A 125 -2.70 -5.56 -19.41
CA HIS A 125 -4.13 -5.83 -19.24
C HIS A 125 -4.57 -7.18 -19.80
N ARG A 126 -3.83 -7.74 -20.76
CA ARG A 126 -4.14 -9.05 -21.35
C ARG A 126 -4.05 -10.18 -20.32
N THR A 127 -3.28 -10.00 -19.23
CA THR A 127 -3.24 -10.99 -18.14
C THR A 127 -4.53 -11.05 -17.32
N PHE A 128 -5.41 -10.06 -17.45
CA PHE A 128 -6.73 -10.03 -16.82
C PHE A 128 -7.89 -10.13 -17.83
N SER A 129 -7.59 -10.44 -19.10
CA SER A 129 -8.63 -10.52 -20.13
C SER A 129 -9.58 -11.69 -19.87
N VAL A 130 -10.85 -11.52 -20.24
CA VAL A 130 -11.81 -12.63 -20.32
C VAL A 130 -11.67 -13.41 -21.63
N ASP A 131 -10.93 -12.87 -22.61
CA ASP A 131 -10.60 -13.54 -23.86
C ASP A 131 -9.44 -14.52 -23.66
N SER A 132 -9.72 -15.81 -23.84
CA SER A 132 -8.73 -16.88 -23.69
C SER A 132 -7.59 -16.78 -24.71
N GLY A 133 -7.83 -16.21 -25.89
CA GLY A 133 -6.81 -15.96 -26.90
C GLY A 133 -5.81 -14.90 -26.44
N GLU A 134 -6.28 -13.80 -25.86
CA GLU A 134 -5.41 -12.76 -25.31
C GLU A 134 -4.59 -13.25 -24.12
N ILE A 135 -5.21 -14.03 -23.22
CA ILE A 135 -4.50 -14.68 -22.11
C ILE A 135 -3.39 -15.60 -22.65
N LEU A 136 -3.69 -16.44 -23.64
CA LEU A 136 -2.71 -17.37 -24.21
C LEU A 136 -1.55 -16.62 -24.88
N THR A 137 -1.84 -15.56 -25.65
CA THR A 137 -0.80 -14.72 -26.25
C THR A 137 0.09 -14.07 -25.19
N ALA A 138 -0.50 -13.52 -24.12
CA ALA A 138 0.27 -12.94 -23.02
C ALA A 138 1.16 -13.99 -22.33
N LEU A 139 0.67 -15.21 -22.12
CA LEU A 139 1.44 -16.32 -21.56
C LEU A 139 2.60 -16.76 -22.46
N LEU A 140 2.40 -16.81 -23.77
CA LEU A 140 3.46 -17.14 -24.73
C LEU A 140 4.54 -16.07 -24.78
N GLU A 141 4.15 -14.79 -24.83
CA GLU A 141 5.10 -13.68 -24.84
C GLU A 141 5.95 -13.62 -23.56
N ARG A 142 5.39 -14.05 -22.42
CA ARG A 142 6.11 -14.13 -21.14
C ARG A 142 7.24 -15.15 -21.13
N GLN A 143 7.26 -16.12 -22.04
CA GLN A 143 8.39 -17.04 -22.19
C GLN A 143 9.61 -16.34 -22.81
N THR A 144 9.40 -15.20 -23.46
CA THR A 144 10.49 -14.41 -24.05
C THR A 144 11.22 -13.67 -22.93
N ARG A 145 12.55 -13.85 -22.85
CA ARG A 145 13.38 -13.10 -21.90
C ARG A 145 13.34 -11.62 -22.26
N LEU A 146 12.85 -10.82 -21.33
CA LEU A 146 12.83 -9.37 -21.46
C LEU A 146 14.16 -8.76 -20.98
N GLY A 147 14.67 -7.76 -21.69
CA GLY A 147 15.86 -7.04 -21.23
C GLY A 147 15.57 -6.21 -19.98
N ALA A 148 16.57 -5.98 -19.12
CA ALA A 148 16.40 -5.18 -17.90
C ALA A 148 15.96 -3.73 -18.21
N GLU A 149 16.52 -3.11 -19.26
CA GLU A 149 16.14 -1.78 -19.72
C GLU A 149 14.70 -1.72 -20.25
N GLN A 150 14.29 -2.73 -21.03
CA GLN A 150 12.91 -2.86 -21.50
C GLN A 150 11.94 -3.02 -20.33
N ALA A 151 12.32 -3.78 -19.30
CA ALA A 151 11.51 -3.96 -18.11
C ALA A 151 11.34 -2.66 -17.34
N ARG A 152 12.42 -1.89 -17.18
CA ARG A 152 12.36 -0.56 -16.57
C ARG A 152 11.48 0.39 -17.36
N ALA A 153 11.66 0.47 -18.67
CA ALA A 153 10.86 1.33 -19.54
C ALA A 153 9.37 0.99 -19.48
N ALA A 154 9.02 -0.30 -19.46
CA ALA A 154 7.63 -0.74 -19.36
C ALA A 154 6.99 -0.42 -18.00
N VAL A 155 7.75 -0.56 -16.91
CA VAL A 155 7.23 -0.40 -15.54
C VAL A 155 7.22 1.06 -15.07
N SER A 156 8.14 1.89 -15.54
CA SER A 156 8.33 3.27 -15.05
C SER A 156 7.06 4.11 -15.03
N PRO A 157 6.25 4.17 -16.12
CA PRO A 157 5.06 5.03 -16.14
C PRO A 157 4.05 4.67 -15.04
N PHE A 158 3.91 3.38 -14.74
CA PHE A 158 3.01 2.89 -13.70
C PHE A 158 3.54 3.22 -12.30
N VAL A 159 4.85 3.13 -12.08
CA VAL A 159 5.47 3.54 -10.82
C VAL A 159 5.31 5.05 -10.61
N ASP A 160 5.56 5.84 -11.65
CA ASP A 160 5.41 7.30 -11.58
C ASP A 160 3.96 7.69 -11.28
N ASN A 161 2.99 7.01 -11.90
CA ASN A 161 1.58 7.21 -11.60
C ASN A 161 1.21 6.79 -10.16
N ALA A 162 1.72 5.66 -9.67
CA ALA A 162 1.48 5.22 -8.31
C ALA A 162 2.05 6.18 -7.25
N ILE A 163 3.23 6.73 -7.51
CA ILE A 163 3.88 7.73 -6.65
C ILE A 163 3.12 9.05 -6.66
N ALA A 164 2.63 9.49 -7.82
CA ALA A 164 1.77 10.66 -7.92
C ALA A 164 0.45 10.45 -7.14
N ALA A 165 -0.19 9.29 -7.29
CA ALA A 165 -1.41 8.95 -6.54
C ALA A 165 -1.16 8.88 -5.03
N LEU A 166 0.01 8.39 -4.60
CA LEU A 166 0.40 8.39 -3.20
C LEU A 166 0.54 9.83 -2.67
N ALA A 167 1.14 10.73 -3.43
CA ALA A 167 1.27 12.14 -3.06
C ALA A 167 -0.09 12.85 -2.98
N GLU A 168 -0.96 12.60 -3.95
CA GLU A 168 -2.23 13.30 -4.12
C GLU A 168 -3.32 12.78 -3.17
N TYR A 169 -3.41 11.46 -2.98
CA TYR A 169 -4.51 10.84 -2.23
C TYR A 169 -4.03 10.17 -0.95
N GLY A 170 -2.93 9.41 -1.02
CA GLY A 170 -2.50 8.56 0.10
C GLY A 170 -1.94 9.33 1.29
N VAL A 171 -0.93 10.17 1.07
CA VAL A 171 -0.31 10.97 2.14
C VAL A 171 -1.30 11.92 2.81
N PRO A 172 -2.15 12.67 2.07
CA PRO A 172 -3.17 13.52 2.68
C PRO A 172 -4.17 12.72 3.53
N TYR A 173 -4.62 11.55 3.04
CA TYR A 173 -5.50 10.66 3.79
C TYR A 173 -4.88 10.22 5.12
N LEU A 174 -3.62 9.75 5.10
CA LEU A 174 -2.93 9.32 6.32
C LEU A 174 -2.77 10.45 7.33
N LYS A 175 -2.41 11.65 6.87
CA LYS A 175 -2.28 12.82 7.73
C LYS A 175 -3.61 13.21 8.37
N SER A 176 -4.71 13.21 7.60
CA SER A 176 -6.04 13.50 8.11
C SER A 176 -6.49 12.47 9.17
N ARG A 177 -6.25 11.19 8.94
CA ARG A 177 -6.59 10.12 9.89
C ARG A 177 -5.79 10.21 11.18
N LEU A 178 -4.51 10.57 11.11
CA LEU A 178 -3.70 10.78 12.29
C LEU A 178 -4.20 11.91 13.19
N SER A 179 -4.63 13.03 12.62
CA SER A 179 -5.21 14.12 13.41
C SER A 179 -6.40 13.63 14.25
N LEU A 180 -7.27 12.82 13.64
CA LEU A 180 -8.41 12.22 14.33
C LEU A 180 -7.99 11.22 15.42
N LEU A 181 -6.97 10.39 15.15
CA LEU A 181 -6.41 9.45 16.14
C LEU A 181 -5.80 10.19 17.34
N ALA A 182 -5.11 11.30 17.10
CA ALA A 182 -4.50 12.12 18.15
C ALA A 182 -5.57 12.78 19.03
N GLU A 183 -6.60 13.40 18.43
CA GLU A 183 -7.71 14.01 19.16
C GLU A 183 -8.44 13.00 20.06
N ARG A 184 -8.67 11.78 19.57
CA ARG A 184 -9.32 10.72 20.36
C ARG A 184 -8.50 10.32 21.56
N ARG A 185 -7.18 10.15 21.40
CA ARG A 185 -6.30 9.78 22.50
C ARG A 185 -6.26 10.83 23.59
N SER A 186 -6.23 12.12 23.22
CA SER A 186 -6.34 13.22 24.17
C SER A 186 -7.66 13.16 24.95
N ASN A 187 -8.78 12.89 24.27
CA ASN A 187 -10.10 12.81 24.91
C ASN A 187 -10.25 11.57 25.82
N THR A 188 -9.68 10.42 25.46
CA THR A 188 -9.72 9.21 26.30
C THR A 188 -8.90 9.39 27.58
N LEU A 189 -7.71 9.99 27.48
CA LEU A 189 -6.86 10.24 28.66
C LEU A 189 -7.55 11.21 29.64
N LEU A 190 -8.14 12.30 29.15
CA LEU A 190 -8.90 13.26 29.96
C LEU A 190 -10.09 12.62 30.68
N ASN A 191 -10.81 11.72 30.01
CA ASN A 191 -11.95 11.03 30.62
C ASN A 191 -11.53 9.93 31.62
N SER A 192 -10.35 9.33 31.45
CA SER A 192 -9.82 8.32 32.37
C SER A 192 -9.35 8.91 33.71
N ASP A 193 -8.82 10.14 33.70
CA ASP A 193 -8.42 10.84 34.93
C ASP A 193 -9.62 11.36 35.74
N ALA A 194 -10.75 11.63 35.07
CA ALA A 194 -12.00 12.05 35.72
C ALA A 194 -12.73 10.91 36.46
N GLN A 195 -12.36 9.64 36.21
CA GLN A 195 -12.98 8.47 36.82
C GLN A 195 -12.20 7.85 37.98
N LYS A 196 -11.07 8.44 38.42
CA LYS A 196 -10.42 7.99 39.65
C LYS A 196 -11.30 8.33 40.86
N PRO A 197 -11.83 7.35 41.61
CA PRO A 197 -12.55 7.63 42.84
C PRO A 197 -11.58 8.27 43.85
N PRO A 198 -12.05 9.20 44.70
CA PRO A 198 -11.22 9.78 45.75
C PRO A 198 -10.70 8.64 46.64
N ALA A 199 -9.38 8.63 46.86
CA ALA A 199 -8.75 7.69 47.77
C ALA A 199 -9.35 7.90 49.18
N GLY A 200 -10.13 6.92 49.63
CA GLY A 200 -10.61 6.82 51.01
C GLY A 200 -9.58 6.19 51.91
#